data_AF-X1FF57-F1
#
_entry.id   AF-X1FF57-F1
#
_cell.length_a   1.000
_cell.length_b   1.000
_cell.length_c   1.000
_cell.angle_alpha   90.00
_cell.angle_beta   90.00
_cell.angle_gamma   90.00
#
_symmetry.space_group_name_H-M   'P 1'
#
loop_
_entity.id
_entity.type
_entity.pdbx_description
1 polymer ?
#
loop_
_entity_poly.entity_id
_entity_poly.type
_entity_poly.pdbx_seq_one_letter_code
_entity_poly.pdbx_strand_id
1 'polypeptide(L)'
;NRGNIIISKLLSFVPDVVFIEGNKAYVVNPQSTDDSVYAYGSSHPILEGRFRKGAWELNRVQVEGYDPVGDEPVIVDTFNWDEIARIYDRLNQLEDRNIDTAQKAQARGEAYLRQAEIESASGAIRIPVNCGQQLYDVIDITDSRAGLSAEKKRVLGLILVHNPRRGEYDERLLLGAV
;
A
#
# COMPACT_ATOMS: atom_id res chain seq x y z
N ASN A 1 -8.85 -24.57 0.53
CA ASN A 1 -7.70 -23.88 1.16
C ASN A 1 -6.67 -23.49 0.13
N ARG A 2 -6.73 -22.28 -0.41
CA ARG A 2 -5.63 -21.74 -1.23
C ARG A 2 -4.62 -21.11 -0.26
N GLY A 3 -3.35 -21.53 -0.31
CA GLY A 3 -2.33 -21.10 0.66
C GLY A 3 -2.14 -19.59 0.74
N ASN A 4 -2.31 -18.88 -0.38
CA ASN A 4 -2.24 -17.42 -0.45
C ASN A 4 -3.28 -16.73 0.45
N ILE A 5 -4.51 -17.23 0.53
CA ILE A 5 -5.57 -16.62 1.37
C ILE A 5 -5.21 -16.74 2.85
N ILE A 6 -4.62 -17.87 3.26
CA ILE A 6 -4.19 -18.06 4.65
C ILE A 6 -3.01 -17.17 5.00
N ILE A 7 -2.04 -17.02 4.09
CA ILE A 7 -0.90 -16.11 4.28
C ILE A 7 -1.37 -14.67 4.36
N SER A 8 -2.24 -14.20 3.46
CA SER A 8 -2.82 -12.86 3.54
C SER A 8 -3.59 -12.63 4.84
N LYS A 9 -4.34 -13.64 5.31
CA LYS A 9 -5.02 -13.57 6.61
C LYS A 9 -4.02 -13.49 7.76
N LEU A 10 -2.93 -14.26 7.73
CA LEU A 10 -1.88 -14.21 8.75
C LEU A 10 -1.12 -12.89 8.76
N LEU A 11 -0.94 -12.25 7.59
CA LEU A 11 -0.26 -10.96 7.49
C LEU A 11 -1.17 -9.79 7.80
N SER A 12 -2.49 -9.95 7.74
CA SER A 12 -3.43 -8.87 8.10
C SER A 12 -3.26 -8.34 9.54
N PHE A 13 -2.49 -9.05 10.37
CA PHE A 13 -2.15 -8.69 11.75
C PHE A 13 -1.04 -7.65 11.87
N VAL A 14 -0.32 -7.39 10.78
CA VAL A 14 0.85 -6.53 10.75
C VAL A 14 0.78 -5.63 9.50
N PRO A 15 1.46 -4.47 9.51
CA PRO A 15 1.57 -3.65 8.29
C PRO A 15 2.44 -4.32 7.21
N ASP A 16 3.15 -5.39 7.55
CA ASP A 16 4.02 -6.12 6.63
C ASP A 16 3.24 -6.76 5.48
N VAL A 17 3.78 -6.58 4.28
CA VAL A 17 3.31 -7.17 3.04
C VAL A 17 4.26 -8.27 2.59
N VAL A 18 3.69 -9.32 2.00
CA VAL A 18 4.46 -10.40 1.37
C VAL A 18 4.24 -10.39 -0.12
N PHE A 19 5.34 -10.54 -0.85
CA PHE A 19 5.30 -10.85 -2.27
C PHE A 19 6.25 -11.99 -2.60
N ILE A 20 5.96 -12.65 -3.73
CA ILE A 20 6.72 -13.78 -4.22
C ILE A 20 7.43 -13.35 -5.49
N GLU A 21 8.73 -13.57 -5.53
CA GLU A 21 9.55 -13.37 -6.72
C GLU A 21 10.28 -14.69 -7.02
N GLY A 22 9.98 -15.28 -8.18
CA GLY A 22 10.48 -16.60 -8.55
C GLY A 22 10.11 -17.66 -7.50
N ASN A 23 11.13 -18.16 -6.78
CA ASN A 23 10.98 -19.18 -5.75
C ASN A 23 11.18 -18.66 -4.31
N LYS A 24 11.21 -17.34 -4.11
CA LYS A 24 11.41 -16.70 -2.80
C LYS A 24 10.20 -15.87 -2.40
N ALA A 25 9.93 -15.83 -1.10
CA ALA A 25 8.98 -14.90 -0.51
C ALA A 25 9.77 -13.82 0.24
N TYR A 26 9.39 -12.57 0.03
CA TYR A 26 9.95 -11.40 0.72
C TYR A 26 8.87 -10.80 1.61
N VAL A 27 9.30 -10.29 2.77
CA VAL A 27 8.47 -9.53 3.71
C VAL A 27 9.00 -8.10 3.71
N VAL A 28 8.13 -7.13 3.53
CA VAL A 28 8.45 -5.70 3.58
C VAL A 28 7.45 -5.03 4.49
N ASN A 29 7.88 -4.04 5.26
CA ASN A 29 6.99 -3.18 6.02
C ASN A 29 6.94 -1.78 5.36
N PRO A 30 5.93 -1.47 4.53
CA PRO A 30 5.88 -0.22 3.78
C PRO A 30 5.62 0.97 4.70
N GLN A 31 6.58 1.88 4.86
CA GLN A 31 6.44 3.07 5.73
C GLN A 31 6.13 4.33 4.93
N SER A 32 5.35 5.25 5.49
CA SER A 32 5.07 6.55 4.84
C SER A 32 6.30 7.45 4.73
N THR A 33 7.33 7.16 5.52
CA THR A 33 8.62 7.83 5.49
C THR A 33 9.64 7.21 4.54
N ASP A 34 9.28 6.15 3.79
CA ASP A 34 10.22 5.51 2.88
C ASP A 34 10.74 6.50 1.82
N ASP A 35 12.05 6.41 1.57
CA ASP A 35 12.74 7.28 0.63
C ASP A 35 12.63 6.80 -0.80
N SER A 36 12.56 7.76 -1.71
CA SER A 36 12.57 7.49 -3.14
C SER A 36 13.92 6.92 -3.56
N VAL A 37 13.89 5.76 -4.21
CA VAL A 37 15.08 5.10 -4.76
C VAL A 37 15.32 5.44 -6.22
N TYR A 38 14.33 6.04 -6.90
CA TYR A 38 14.40 6.38 -8.32
C TYR A 38 13.39 7.46 -8.71
N ALA A 39 13.68 8.21 -9.79
CA ALA A 39 12.81 9.28 -10.28
C ALA A 39 12.43 9.10 -11.75
N TYR A 40 11.15 9.26 -12.07
CA TYR A 40 10.61 9.23 -13.42
C TYR A 40 10.08 10.61 -13.85
N GLY A 41 10.10 10.84 -15.17
CA GLY A 41 9.53 12.01 -15.83
C GLY A 41 10.54 13.04 -16.32
N SER A 42 11.76 13.02 -15.80
CA SER A 42 12.87 13.88 -16.25
C SER A 42 13.79 13.13 -17.23
N SER A 43 14.76 12.40 -16.71
CA SER A 43 15.72 11.59 -17.50
C SER A 43 15.10 10.30 -18.02
N HIS A 44 14.26 9.66 -17.20
CA HIS A 44 13.51 8.46 -17.56
C HIS A 44 12.07 8.85 -17.93
N PRO A 45 11.70 8.91 -19.22
CA PRO A 45 10.44 9.51 -19.64
C PRO A 45 9.22 8.65 -19.28
N ILE A 46 8.12 9.32 -18.94
CA ILE A 46 6.80 8.70 -18.76
C ILE A 46 6.05 8.77 -20.09
N LEU A 47 5.88 7.61 -20.75
CA LEU A 47 5.23 7.49 -22.04
C LEU A 47 3.71 7.67 -21.94
N GLU A 48 3.12 7.10 -20.89
CA GLU A 48 1.71 7.25 -20.52
C GLU A 48 1.59 7.27 -19.01
N GLY A 49 0.72 8.13 -18.47
CA GLY A 49 0.43 8.19 -17.04
C GLY A 49 -1.08 8.24 -16.80
N ARG A 50 -1.54 7.43 -15.85
CA ARG A 50 -2.91 7.46 -15.33
C ARG A 50 -2.80 7.59 -13.82
N PHE A 51 -3.39 8.64 -13.27
CA PHE A 51 -3.29 8.94 -11.85
C PHE A 51 -4.68 9.18 -11.29
N ARG A 52 -4.96 8.60 -10.12
CA ARG A 52 -6.17 8.80 -9.35
C ARG A 52 -5.77 9.06 -7.90
N LYS A 53 -6.35 10.11 -7.34
CA LYS A 53 -6.32 10.38 -5.90
C LYS A 53 -7.75 10.24 -5.38
N GLY A 54 -7.95 9.28 -4.49
CA GLY A 54 -9.21 9.02 -3.79
C GLY A 54 -9.09 9.39 -2.32
N ALA A 55 -10.24 9.56 -1.68
CA ALA A 55 -10.30 9.56 -0.22
C ALA A 55 -10.19 8.12 0.30
N TRP A 56 -9.71 7.96 1.53
CA TRP A 56 -9.53 6.63 2.11
C TRP A 56 -10.90 5.96 2.31
N GLU A 57 -10.98 4.65 2.04
CA GLU A 57 -12.23 3.91 2.25
C GLU A 57 -12.64 3.88 3.73
N LEU A 58 -11.64 3.83 4.62
CA LEU A 58 -11.77 3.95 6.06
C LEU A 58 -10.78 4.97 6.61
N ASN A 59 -11.15 5.65 7.70
CA ASN A 59 -10.27 6.60 8.39
C ASN A 59 -10.36 6.48 9.91
N ARG A 60 -11.19 5.55 10.40
CA ARG A 60 -11.23 5.09 11.79
C ARG A 60 -11.35 3.57 11.80
N VAL A 61 -10.56 2.92 12.63
CA VAL A 61 -10.60 1.48 12.83
C VAL A 61 -10.79 1.21 14.31
N GLN A 62 -11.84 0.48 14.66
CA GLN A 62 -12.05 -0.02 16.02
C GLN A 62 -11.71 -1.52 16.03
N VAL A 63 -10.78 -1.90 16.90
CA VAL A 63 -10.35 -3.28 17.07
C VAL A 63 -10.80 -3.77 18.43
N GLU A 64 -11.60 -4.84 18.41
CA GLU A 64 -12.11 -5.55 19.57
C GLU A 64 -11.36 -6.87 19.72
N GLY A 65 -10.82 -7.11 20.90
CA GLY A 65 -10.12 -8.31 21.32
C GLY A 65 -10.52 -8.71 22.74
N TYR A 66 -9.76 -9.61 23.34
CA TYR A 66 -10.09 -10.17 24.65
C TYR A 66 -8.83 -10.59 25.40
N ASP A 67 -8.65 -10.06 26.60
CA ASP A 67 -7.57 -10.44 27.51
C ASP A 67 -8.00 -11.66 28.34
N PRO A 68 -7.43 -12.86 28.08
CA PRO A 68 -7.79 -14.07 28.82
C PRO A 68 -7.26 -14.10 30.25
N VAL A 69 -6.30 -13.23 30.61
CA VAL A 69 -5.76 -13.15 31.97
C VAL A 69 -6.65 -12.29 32.86
N GLY A 70 -7.07 -11.14 32.33
CA GLY A 70 -7.99 -10.21 33.01
C GLY A 70 -9.47 -10.61 32.93
N ASP A 71 -9.85 -11.48 31.98
CA ASP A 71 -11.25 -11.76 31.63
C ASP A 71 -12.00 -10.49 31.19
N GLU A 72 -11.31 -9.61 30.47
CA GLU A 72 -11.80 -8.30 30.07
C GLU A 72 -11.72 -8.11 28.54
N PRO A 73 -12.68 -7.40 27.91
CA PRO A 73 -12.60 -7.04 26.51
C PRO A 73 -11.52 -5.98 26.28
N VAL A 74 -10.76 -6.12 25.20
CA VAL A 74 -9.80 -5.11 24.74
C VAL A 74 -10.43 -4.36 23.59
N ILE A 75 -10.73 -3.07 23.74
CA ILE A 75 -11.30 -2.27 22.66
C ILE A 75 -10.43 -1.04 22.44
N VAL A 76 -9.93 -0.87 21.21
CA VAL A 76 -9.08 0.26 20.83
C VAL A 76 -9.58 0.88 19.53
N ASP A 77 -9.67 2.20 19.52
CA ASP A 77 -9.94 3.00 18.32
C ASP A 77 -8.66 3.67 17.80
N THR A 78 -8.38 3.49 16.53
CA THR A 78 -7.28 4.17 15.80
C THR A 78 -7.88 5.12 14.76
N PHE A 79 -7.35 6.33 14.66
CA PHE A 79 -7.92 7.41 13.84
C PHE A 79 -6.88 8.03 12.89
N ASN A 80 -7.33 8.39 11.69
CA ASN A 80 -6.68 9.40 10.87
C ASN A 80 -7.51 10.71 10.93
N TRP A 81 -7.12 11.60 11.84
CA TRP A 81 -7.85 12.85 12.06
C TRP A 81 -7.85 13.79 10.85
N ASP A 82 -6.77 13.81 10.07
CA ASP A 82 -6.67 14.66 8.89
C ASP A 82 -7.65 14.23 7.80
N GLU A 83 -7.80 12.93 7.57
CA GLU A 83 -8.81 12.41 6.63
C GLU A 83 -10.24 12.55 7.18
N ILE A 84 -10.46 12.33 8.48
CA ILE A 84 -11.77 12.59 9.11
C ILE A 84 -12.19 14.06 8.94
N ALA A 85 -11.25 14.99 9.11
CA ALA A 85 -11.52 16.41 8.90
C ALA A 85 -11.91 16.75 7.45
N ARG A 86 -11.42 15.98 6.47
CA ARG A 86 -11.70 16.19 5.04
C ARG A 86 -13.02 15.58 4.58
N ILE A 87 -13.35 14.37 5.04
CA ILE A 87 -14.43 13.55 4.48
C ILE A 87 -15.40 12.94 5.51
N TYR A 88 -15.31 13.39 6.76
CA TYR A 88 -16.04 12.85 7.92
C TYR A 88 -15.63 11.42 8.30
N ASP A 89 -16.19 10.92 9.41
CA ASP A 89 -15.85 9.61 9.97
C ASP A 89 -16.33 8.46 9.07
N ARG A 90 -15.42 7.50 8.85
CA ARG A 90 -15.64 6.23 8.15
C ARG A 90 -15.05 5.12 9.01
N LEU A 91 -15.90 4.61 9.90
CA LEU A 91 -15.59 3.57 10.85
C LEU A 91 -15.58 2.19 10.19
N ASN A 92 -14.53 1.42 10.49
CA ASN A 92 -14.48 -0.02 10.30
C ASN A 92 -14.27 -0.72 11.64
N GLN A 93 -15.13 -1.70 11.97
CA GLN A 93 -15.03 -2.48 13.21
C GLN A 93 -14.47 -3.87 12.91
N LEU A 94 -13.55 -4.35 13.74
CA LEU A 94 -12.86 -5.62 13.59
C LEU A 94 -12.86 -6.36 14.93
N GLU A 95 -13.43 -7.56 14.97
CA GLU A 95 -13.31 -8.47 16.12
C GLU A 95 -12.19 -9.49 15.86
N ASP A 96 -11.23 -9.58 16.78
CA ASP A 96 -10.18 -10.59 16.78
C ASP A 96 -9.83 -11.08 18.19
N ARG A 97 -10.26 -12.30 18.51
CA ARG A 97 -10.02 -12.93 19.81
C ARG A 97 -8.55 -13.29 20.09
N ASN A 98 -7.66 -13.20 19.09
CA ASN A 98 -6.23 -13.43 19.30
C ASN A 98 -5.51 -12.16 19.79
N ILE A 99 -6.20 -11.02 19.83
CA ILE A 99 -5.69 -9.76 20.35
C ILE A 99 -6.02 -9.70 21.85
N ASP A 100 -4.99 -9.93 22.66
CA ASP A 100 -5.06 -9.98 24.12
C ASP A 100 -4.55 -8.70 24.80
N THR A 101 -4.01 -7.74 24.04
CA THR A 101 -3.51 -6.47 24.58
C THR A 101 -3.92 -5.26 23.76
N ALA A 102 -4.05 -4.12 24.42
CA ALA A 102 -4.34 -2.84 23.77
C ALA A 102 -3.28 -2.47 22.72
N GLN A 103 -2.01 -2.81 22.94
CA GLN A 103 -0.93 -2.52 21.99
C GLN A 103 -1.09 -3.33 20.69
N LYS A 104 -1.48 -4.62 20.80
CA LYS A 104 -1.77 -5.44 19.60
C LYS A 104 -3.00 -4.91 18.86
N ALA A 105 -4.04 -4.49 19.59
CA ALA A 105 -5.23 -3.88 19.01
C ALA A 105 -4.91 -2.58 18.25
N GLN A 106 -4.08 -1.72 18.85
CA GLN A 106 -3.62 -0.49 18.23
C GLN A 106 -2.81 -0.76 16.95
N ALA A 107 -1.82 -1.65 17.01
CA ALA A 107 -0.99 -2.01 15.85
C ALA A 107 -1.83 -2.57 14.70
N ARG A 108 -2.87 -3.36 15.01
CA ARG A 108 -3.83 -3.87 14.04
C ARG A 108 -4.62 -2.74 13.39
N GLY A 109 -5.10 -1.78 14.17
CA GLY A 109 -5.81 -0.60 13.66
C GLY A 109 -4.92 0.27 12.75
N GLU A 110 -3.67 0.49 13.15
CA GLU A 110 -2.67 1.22 12.37
C GLU A 110 -2.34 0.51 11.05
N ALA A 111 -2.24 -0.82 11.04
CA ALA A 111 -2.02 -1.61 9.82
C ALA A 111 -3.17 -1.44 8.80
N TYR A 112 -4.43 -1.39 9.26
CA TYR A 112 -5.58 -1.17 8.38
C TYR A 112 -5.61 0.26 7.83
N LEU A 113 -5.35 1.26 8.67
CA LEU A 113 -5.22 2.64 8.21
C LEU A 113 -4.09 2.78 7.18
N ARG A 114 -2.96 2.09 7.40
CA ARG A 114 -1.83 2.08 6.48
C ARG A 114 -2.18 1.45 5.13
N GLN A 115 -2.92 0.35 5.13
CA GLN A 115 -3.41 -0.25 3.89
C GLN A 115 -4.35 0.72 3.13
N ALA A 116 -5.28 1.35 3.85
CA ALA A 116 -6.20 2.33 3.27
C ALA A 116 -5.47 3.54 2.67
N GLU A 117 -4.38 3.98 3.30
CA GLU A 117 -3.49 5.01 2.75
C GLU A 117 -2.93 4.62 1.39
N ILE A 118 -2.26 3.47 1.33
CA ILE A 118 -1.59 2.98 0.12
C ILE A 118 -2.61 2.84 -1.03
N GLU A 119 -3.81 2.33 -0.74
CA GLU A 119 -4.90 2.13 -1.70
C GLU A 119 -5.60 3.44 -2.12
N SER A 120 -5.49 4.51 -1.31
CA SER A 120 -6.16 5.79 -1.58
C SER A 120 -5.67 6.48 -2.85
N ALA A 121 -4.40 6.30 -3.20
CA ALA A 121 -3.88 6.68 -4.50
C ALA A 121 -3.74 5.43 -5.36
N SER A 122 -4.19 5.53 -6.60
CA SER A 122 -4.01 4.48 -7.59
C SER A 122 -3.53 5.10 -8.87
N GLY A 123 -2.77 4.34 -9.64
CA GLY A 123 -2.33 4.79 -10.94
C GLY A 123 -1.56 3.73 -11.68
N ALA A 124 -1.24 4.07 -12.92
CA ALA A 124 -0.28 3.32 -13.69
C ALA A 124 0.54 4.26 -14.55
N ILE A 125 1.83 3.98 -14.68
CA ILE A 125 2.68 4.61 -15.68
C ILE A 125 3.25 3.57 -16.63
N ARG A 126 3.43 3.98 -17.88
CA ARG A 126 4.15 3.21 -18.90
C ARG A 126 5.47 3.91 -19.18
N ILE A 127 6.56 3.18 -19.06
CA ILE A 127 7.93 3.67 -19.13
C ILE A 127 8.78 2.77 -20.03
N PRO A 128 9.92 3.23 -20.55
CA PRO A 128 10.99 2.34 -20.96
C PRO A 128 11.38 1.38 -19.83
N VAL A 129 11.93 0.22 -20.18
CA VAL A 129 12.25 -0.81 -19.18
C VAL A 129 13.33 -0.34 -18.20
N ASN A 130 13.09 -0.52 -16.90
CA ASN A 130 14.06 -0.30 -15.84
C ASN A 130 14.48 -1.63 -15.20
N CYS A 131 15.73 -2.04 -15.41
CA CYS A 131 16.24 -3.32 -14.87
C CYS A 131 16.43 -3.32 -13.35
N GLY A 132 16.37 -2.17 -12.69
CA GLY A 132 16.55 -2.04 -11.24
C GLY A 132 15.25 -1.86 -10.44
N GLN A 133 14.09 -1.74 -11.11
CA GLN A 133 12.83 -1.47 -10.41
C GLN A 133 12.33 -2.71 -9.66
N GLN A 134 11.96 -2.55 -8.39
CA GLN A 134 11.40 -3.60 -7.56
C GLN A 134 10.02 -3.25 -7.01
N LEU A 135 9.30 -4.29 -6.56
CA LEU A 135 8.00 -4.13 -5.92
C LEU A 135 8.17 -3.47 -4.55
N TYR A 136 7.25 -2.57 -4.20
CA TYR A 136 7.23 -1.74 -3.00
C TYR A 136 8.32 -0.67 -2.89
N ASP A 137 9.18 -0.51 -3.89
CA ASP A 137 10.04 0.65 -4.03
C ASP A 137 9.20 1.94 -4.03
N VAL A 138 9.75 2.97 -3.39
CA VAL A 138 9.23 4.33 -3.50
C VAL A 138 9.96 5.05 -4.63
N ILE A 139 9.19 5.73 -5.47
CA ILE A 139 9.69 6.47 -6.63
C ILE A 139 9.11 7.87 -6.65
N ASP A 140 9.87 8.82 -7.20
CA ASP A 140 9.37 10.16 -7.47
C ASP A 140 8.81 10.24 -8.89
N ILE A 141 7.61 10.82 -9.00
CA ILE A 141 6.96 11.04 -10.29
C ILE A 141 6.85 12.54 -10.56
N THR A 142 7.45 12.96 -11.67
CA THR A 142 7.29 14.30 -12.22
C THR A 142 6.56 14.22 -13.55
N ASP A 143 5.31 14.69 -13.60
CA ASP A 143 4.56 14.79 -14.85
C ASP A 143 3.75 16.08 -14.83
N SER A 144 4.30 17.12 -15.47
CA SER A 144 3.68 18.44 -15.54
C SER A 144 2.32 18.42 -16.24
N ARG A 145 2.08 17.46 -17.14
CA ARG A 145 0.79 17.29 -17.83
C ARG A 145 -0.32 16.85 -16.88
N ALA A 146 0.06 16.16 -15.80
CA ALA A 146 -0.84 15.72 -14.72
C ALA A 146 -0.73 16.59 -13.45
N GLY A 147 0.07 17.67 -13.48
CA GLY A 147 0.31 18.54 -12.33
C GLY A 147 1.15 17.90 -11.21
N LEU A 148 1.91 16.85 -11.51
CA LEU A 148 2.76 16.15 -10.54
C LEU A 148 4.19 16.68 -10.60
N SER A 149 4.78 16.95 -9.44
CA SER A 149 6.15 17.44 -9.31
C SER A 149 6.84 16.74 -8.14
N ALA A 150 7.75 15.80 -8.44
CA ALA A 150 8.42 14.95 -7.46
C ALA A 150 7.44 14.32 -6.45
N GLU A 151 6.28 13.88 -6.94
CA GLU A 151 5.27 13.24 -6.11
C GLU A 151 5.71 11.80 -5.82
N LYS A 152 5.90 11.47 -4.54
CA LYS A 152 6.22 10.11 -4.11
C LYS A 152 5.07 9.15 -4.42
N LYS A 153 5.39 8.01 -5.04
CA LYS A 153 4.48 6.87 -5.28
C LYS A 153 5.16 5.57 -4.95
N ARG A 154 4.39 4.59 -4.47
CA ARG A 154 4.88 3.24 -4.22
C ARG A 154 4.57 2.33 -5.39
N VAL A 155 5.52 1.50 -5.80
CA VAL A 155 5.30 0.50 -6.85
C VAL A 155 4.55 -0.70 -6.27
N LEU A 156 3.30 -0.89 -6.70
CA LEU A 156 2.43 -2.00 -6.27
C LEU A 156 2.33 -3.12 -7.30
N GLY A 157 2.88 -2.93 -8.49
CA GLY A 157 2.89 -3.95 -9.53
C GLY A 157 3.84 -3.60 -10.66
N LEU A 158 4.40 -4.64 -11.26
CA LEU A 158 5.40 -4.57 -12.34
C LEU A 158 4.96 -5.48 -13.46
N ILE A 159 4.85 -4.94 -14.68
CA ILE A 159 4.51 -5.71 -15.87
C ILE A 159 5.46 -5.33 -16.99
N LEU A 160 6.36 -6.24 -17.35
CA LEU A 160 7.17 -6.15 -18.56
C LEU A 160 6.34 -6.59 -19.77
N VAL A 161 6.19 -5.71 -20.75
CA VAL A 161 5.50 -5.99 -22.00
C VAL A 161 6.52 -6.13 -23.11
N HIS A 162 6.61 -7.34 -23.67
CA HIS A 162 7.43 -7.61 -24.85
C HIS A 162 6.55 -8.22 -25.95
N ASN A 163 6.31 -7.45 -27.00
CA ASN A 163 5.58 -7.88 -28.19
C ASN A 163 6.31 -7.42 -29.46
N PRO A 164 7.18 -8.28 -30.04
CA PRO A 164 8.00 -7.90 -31.19
C PRO A 164 7.18 -7.60 -32.45
N ARG A 165 6.00 -8.22 -32.61
CA ARG A 165 5.11 -7.97 -33.77
C ARG A 165 4.52 -6.56 -33.77
N ARG A 166 4.44 -5.94 -32.60
CA ARG A 166 3.93 -4.57 -32.40
C ARG A 166 5.04 -3.58 -32.07
N GLY A 167 6.30 -4.02 -32.01
CA GLY A 167 7.42 -3.19 -31.57
C GLY A 167 7.30 -2.71 -30.13
N GLU A 168 6.59 -3.46 -29.27
CA GLU A 168 6.39 -3.07 -27.86
C GLU A 168 7.47 -3.71 -27.00
N TYR A 169 8.23 -2.86 -26.31
CA TYR A 169 9.16 -3.23 -25.26
C TYR A 169 9.13 -2.13 -24.20
N ASP A 170 8.18 -2.23 -23.29
CA ASP A 170 7.94 -1.26 -22.23
C ASP A 170 7.62 -1.94 -20.91
N GLU A 171 7.73 -1.17 -19.84
CA GLU A 171 7.37 -1.60 -18.50
C GLU A 171 6.20 -0.76 -18.01
N ARG A 172 5.27 -1.42 -17.32
CA ARG A 172 4.10 -0.78 -16.70
C ARG A 172 4.19 -0.94 -15.21
N LEU A 173 4.21 0.20 -14.50
CA LEU A 173 4.19 0.24 -13.05
C LEU A 173 2.77 0.53 -12.58
N LEU A 174 2.27 -0.27 -11.64
CA LEU A 174 1.07 0.07 -10.87
C LEU A 174 1.51 0.83 -9.62
N LEU A 175 0.76 1.88 -9.27
CA LEU A 175 1.18 2.86 -8.29
C LEU A 175 0.18 2.97 -7.13
N GLY A 176 0.72 3.10 -5.92
CA GLY A 176 0.02 3.39 -4.67
C GLY A 176 0.49 4.70 -4.02
N ALA A 177 -0.18 5.11 -2.95
CA ALA A 177 0.34 6.15 -2.08
C ALA A 177 1.58 5.66 -1.32
N VAL A 178 2.42 6.60 -0.91
CA VAL A 178 3.58 6.32 -0.05
C VAL A 178 3.20 6.58 1.37
#